data_AF-V5GGI8-F1
#
_entry.id   AF-V5GGI8-F1
#
_cell.length_a   1.000
_cell.length_b   1.000
_cell.length_c   1.000
_cell.angle_alpha   90.00
_cell.angle_beta   90.00
_cell.angle_gamma   90.00
#
_symmetry.space_group_name_H-M   'P 1'
#
loop_
_entity.id
_entity.type
_entity.pdbx_description
1 polymer ?
#
loop_
_entity_poly.entity_id
_entity_poly.type
_entity_poly.pdbx_seq_one_letter_code
_entity_poly.pdbx_strand_id
1 'polypeptide(L)'
;IPWCLMVNTLGTPIAIMLSSTELCRLQHHGIVAPPKLEENFNLAVYIGGSWYFSGPLQLAKSDWSQTFYMPKFTGTIPLEGSIKTTIKGDTHICTVALSSSVANEIRLLRVSSTHVVSNHMTMQMQVICFAVPEGDKLYEIPRNI
;
A
#
# COMPACT_ATOMS: atom_id res chain seq x y z
N ILE A 1 26.27 2.82 1.77
CA ILE A 1 25.07 3.36 2.47
C ILE A 1 23.85 2.75 1.80
N PRO A 2 22.84 2.25 2.52
CA PRO A 2 21.64 1.68 1.89
C PRO A 2 20.92 2.75 1.08
N TRP A 3 20.43 2.38 -0.10
CA TRP A 3 19.65 3.29 -0.95
C TRP A 3 18.24 3.56 -0.36
N CYS A 4 17.74 2.60 0.42
CA CYS A 4 16.44 2.66 1.07
C CYS A 4 16.43 1.88 2.39
N LEU A 5 15.63 2.35 3.35
CA LEU A 5 15.22 1.62 4.54
C LEU A 5 13.71 1.49 4.54
N MET A 6 13.22 0.26 4.72
CA MET A 6 11.79 -0.03 4.82
C MET A 6 11.44 -0.44 6.24
N VAL A 7 10.37 0.14 6.78
CA VAL A 7 9.83 -0.21 8.10
C VAL A 7 8.38 -0.67 7.99
N ASN A 8 8.07 -1.77 8.66
CA ASN A 8 6.72 -2.29 8.74
C ASN A 8 6.03 -1.86 10.05
N THR A 9 5.01 -1.03 9.96
CA THR A 9 4.14 -0.62 11.07
C THR A 9 2.68 -1.04 10.86
N LEU A 10 2.43 -2.02 9.98
CA LEU A 10 1.09 -2.45 9.57
C LEU A 10 0.32 -3.23 10.66
N GLY A 11 1.03 -3.87 11.59
CA GLY A 11 0.47 -4.75 12.62
C GLY A 11 0.56 -6.25 12.29
N THR A 12 1.04 -6.60 11.10
CA THR A 12 1.18 -7.99 10.64
C THR A 12 2.40 -8.14 9.72
N PRO A 13 2.96 -9.35 9.50
CA PRO A 13 4.07 -9.54 8.59
C PRO A 13 3.73 -9.12 7.16
N ILE A 14 4.73 -8.54 6.48
CA ILE A 14 4.68 -8.18 5.07
C ILE A 14 5.83 -8.82 4.31
N ALA A 15 5.68 -8.97 3.00
CA ALA A 15 6.76 -9.34 2.11
C ALA A 15 6.74 -8.52 0.82
N ILE A 16 7.91 -8.30 0.25
CA ILE A 16 8.08 -7.68 -1.06
C ILE A 16 8.27 -8.78 -2.08
N MET A 17 7.42 -8.78 -3.10
CA MET A 17 7.40 -9.79 -4.14
C MET A 17 7.76 -9.16 -5.48
N LEU A 18 8.67 -9.78 -6.22
CA LEU A 18 9.00 -9.41 -7.59
C LEU A 18 8.84 -10.64 -8.48
N SER A 19 7.95 -10.58 -9.47
CA SER A 19 7.72 -11.68 -10.42
C SER A 19 7.53 -13.05 -9.73
N SER A 20 6.70 -13.09 -8.69
CA SER A 20 6.42 -14.25 -7.83
C SER A 20 7.58 -14.73 -6.93
N THR A 21 8.70 -14.01 -6.90
CA THR A 21 9.83 -14.28 -6.00
C THR A 21 9.76 -13.36 -4.78
N GLU A 22 9.89 -13.92 -3.58
CA GLU A 22 10.01 -13.13 -2.35
C GLU A 22 11.42 -12.52 -2.29
N LEU A 23 11.50 -11.18 -2.30
CA LEU A 23 12.76 -10.46 -2.17
C LEU A 23 13.17 -10.27 -0.72
N CYS A 24 12.21 -9.91 0.12
CA CYS A 24 12.41 -9.77 1.55
C CYS A 24 11.08 -9.83 2.31
N ARG A 25 11.18 -10.16 3.59
CA ARG A 25 10.06 -10.25 4.52
C ARG A 25 10.35 -9.42 5.76
N LEU A 26 9.35 -8.72 6.25
CA LEU A 26 9.44 -7.88 7.45
C LEU A 26 8.33 -8.24 8.42
N GLN A 27 8.71 -8.59 9.65
CA GLN A 27 7.78 -8.68 10.77
C GLN A 27 7.26 -7.29 11.16
N HIS A 28 6.20 -7.23 11.96
CA HIS A 28 5.74 -5.97 12.54
C HIS A 28 6.87 -5.32 13.36
N HIS A 29 7.05 -4.00 13.19
CA HIS A 29 8.17 -3.20 13.69
C HIS A 29 9.56 -3.61 13.15
N GLY A 30 9.61 -4.50 12.17
CA GLY A 30 10.84 -4.85 11.47
C GLY A 30 11.32 -3.72 10.54
N ILE A 31 12.63 -3.59 10.43
CA ILE A 31 13.32 -2.69 9.50
C ILE A 31 14.23 -3.52 8.61
N VAL A 32 14.24 -3.26 7.30
CA VAL A 32 15.19 -3.88 6.37
C VAL A 32 15.71 -2.84 5.38
N ALA A 33 16.93 -3.06 4.89
CA ALA A 33 17.40 -2.42 3.65
C ALA A 33 17.05 -3.37 2.48
N PRO A 34 15.98 -3.13 1.72
CA PRO A 34 15.58 -4.04 0.66
C PRO A 34 16.58 -4.03 -0.51
N PRO A 35 16.62 -5.11 -1.32
CA PRO A 35 17.24 -5.07 -2.64
C PRO A 35 16.68 -3.91 -3.48
N LYS A 36 17.44 -3.41 -4.45
CA LYS A 36 16.97 -2.33 -5.34
C LYS A 36 15.68 -2.74 -6.06
N LEU A 37 14.65 -1.89 -5.96
CA LEU A 37 13.35 -2.10 -6.59
C LEU A 37 13.27 -1.27 -7.87
N GLU A 38 13.89 -1.77 -8.94
CA GLU A 38 13.94 -1.09 -10.24
C GLU A 38 12.72 -1.41 -11.13
N GLU A 39 12.07 -2.54 -10.85
CA GLU A 39 10.90 -3.06 -11.54
C GLU A 39 9.63 -2.94 -10.68
N ASN A 40 8.48 -3.23 -11.30
CA ASN A 40 7.20 -3.31 -10.59
C ASN A 40 7.23 -4.48 -9.61
N PHE A 41 6.82 -4.24 -8.37
CA PHE A 41 6.75 -5.23 -7.30
C PHE A 41 5.34 -5.29 -6.72
N ASN A 42 5.04 -6.34 -5.95
CA ASN A 42 3.80 -6.44 -5.19
C ASN A 42 4.13 -6.43 -3.70
N LEU A 43 3.27 -5.80 -2.91
CA LEU A 43 3.29 -5.94 -1.46
C LEU A 43 2.41 -7.14 -1.09
N ALA A 44 2.99 -8.13 -0.43
CA ALA A 44 2.25 -9.21 0.20
C ALA A 44 2.02 -8.89 1.68
N VAL A 45 0.83 -9.19 2.18
CA VAL A 45 0.46 -9.02 3.59
C VAL A 45 -0.11 -10.34 4.11
N TYR A 46 0.35 -10.75 5.28
CA TYR A 46 -0.15 -11.95 5.95
C TYR A 46 -1.39 -11.60 6.78
N ILE A 47 -2.56 -12.13 6.42
CA ILE A 47 -3.83 -11.86 7.11
C ILE A 47 -4.64 -13.15 7.17
N GLY A 48 -5.22 -13.47 8.34
CA GLY A 48 -6.11 -14.62 8.47
C GLY A 48 -5.46 -15.97 8.14
N GLY A 49 -4.14 -16.10 8.30
CA GLY A 49 -3.41 -17.34 8.04
C GLY A 49 -2.84 -17.47 6.63
N SER A 50 -3.15 -16.54 5.72
CA SER A 50 -2.79 -16.59 4.30
C SER A 50 -2.07 -15.31 3.84
N TRP A 51 -1.31 -15.43 2.76
CA TRP A 51 -0.67 -14.29 2.08
C TRP A 51 -1.57 -13.74 0.98
N TYR A 52 -1.81 -12.43 1.01
CA TYR A 52 -2.57 -11.72 -0.01
C TYR A 52 -1.74 -10.60 -0.61
N PHE A 53 -1.95 -10.28 -1.89
CA PHE A 53 -1.06 -9.42 -2.68
C PHE A 53 -1.77 -8.15 -3.13
N SER A 54 -1.03 -7.03 -3.13
CA SER A 54 -1.47 -5.81 -3.79
C SER A 54 -1.42 -5.93 -5.31
N GLY A 55 -2.06 -4.98 -6.00
CA GLY A 55 -1.69 -4.68 -7.38
C GLY A 55 -0.21 -4.25 -7.52
N PRO A 56 0.28 -4.08 -8.75
CA PRO A 56 1.67 -3.69 -9.00
C PRO A 56 1.96 -2.31 -8.39
N LEU A 57 3.12 -2.20 -7.76
CA LEU A 57 3.67 -1.00 -7.14
C LEU A 57 5.01 -0.68 -7.78
N GLN A 58 5.35 0.60 -7.85
CA GLN A 58 6.65 1.04 -8.34
C GLN A 58 7.14 2.26 -7.58
N LEU A 59 8.45 2.42 -7.50
CA LEU A 59 9.06 3.60 -6.89
C LEU A 59 9.24 4.69 -7.94
N ALA A 60 8.79 5.90 -7.62
CA ALA A 60 9.14 7.06 -8.42
C ALA A 60 10.66 7.27 -8.42
N LYS A 61 11.25 7.43 -9.61
CA LYS A 61 12.65 7.79 -9.78
C LYS A 61 12.82 9.31 -9.67
N SER A 62 13.99 9.76 -9.25
CA SER A 62 14.31 11.17 -8.98
C SER A 62 14.31 12.06 -10.23
N ASP A 63 14.49 11.47 -11.41
CA ASP A 63 14.44 12.14 -12.72
C ASP A 63 13.02 12.36 -13.24
N TRP A 64 12.01 11.72 -12.63
CA TRP A 64 10.62 11.77 -13.11
C TRP A 64 9.92 13.11 -12.86
N SER A 65 10.53 14.03 -12.11
CA SER A 65 9.99 15.39 -11.94
C SER A 65 10.40 16.37 -13.03
N GLN A 66 11.31 16.01 -13.96
CA GLN A 66 11.94 16.95 -14.90
C GLN A 66 11.59 16.71 -16.39
N THR A 67 11.00 15.57 -16.74
CA THR A 67 10.83 15.22 -18.16
C THR A 67 9.54 14.45 -18.42
N PHE A 68 8.60 15.13 -19.08
CA PHE A 68 7.34 14.64 -19.66
C PHE A 68 6.21 14.26 -18.69
N TYR A 69 5.00 14.64 -19.11
CA TYR A 69 3.74 14.24 -18.46
C TYR A 69 3.60 12.72 -18.52
N MET A 70 3.86 12.06 -17.40
CA MET A 70 3.71 10.61 -17.29
C MET A 70 2.30 10.30 -16.76
N PRO A 71 1.56 9.37 -17.39
CA PRO A 71 0.26 8.95 -16.88
C PRO A 71 0.43 8.46 -15.44
N LYS A 72 -0.39 8.95 -14.51
CA LYS A 72 -0.37 8.51 -13.12
C LYS A 72 -0.69 7.02 -13.08
N PHE A 73 0.32 6.17 -13.03
CA PHE A 73 0.14 4.75 -12.80
C PHE A 73 -0.36 4.57 -11.36
N THR A 74 -1.53 3.95 -11.19
CA THR A 74 -2.01 3.52 -9.89
C THR A 74 -0.93 2.62 -9.26
N GLY A 75 -0.45 2.96 -8.06
CA GLY A 75 0.61 2.21 -7.38
C GLY A 75 2.01 2.83 -7.43
N THR A 76 2.21 3.97 -8.11
CA THR A 76 3.48 4.69 -8.06
C THR A 76 3.68 5.40 -6.71
N ILE A 77 4.69 4.97 -5.94
CA ILE A 77 5.07 5.56 -4.66
C ILE A 77 6.00 6.77 -4.93
N PRO A 78 5.59 8.00 -4.62
CA PRO A 78 6.40 9.20 -4.87
C PRO A 78 7.67 9.19 -4.01
N LEU A 79 8.69 9.97 -4.39
CA LEU A 79 9.91 10.11 -3.60
C LEU A 79 9.61 10.65 -2.19
N GLU A 80 8.74 11.67 -2.13
CA GLU A 80 8.17 12.27 -0.92
C GLU A 80 6.64 12.19 -0.99
N GLY A 81 6.00 11.69 0.08
CA GLY A 81 4.54 11.61 0.18
C GLY A 81 4.03 10.20 0.43
N SER A 82 2.75 9.97 0.17
CA SER A 82 2.11 8.67 0.47
C SER A 82 1.09 8.27 -0.58
N ILE A 83 1.00 6.97 -0.83
CA ILE A 83 -0.12 6.35 -1.55
C ILE A 83 -0.86 5.37 -0.65
N LYS A 84 -2.06 5.00 -1.08
CA LYS A 84 -2.83 3.90 -0.49
C LYS A 84 -3.00 2.80 -1.52
N THR A 85 -2.91 1.56 -1.07
CA THR A 85 -3.23 0.37 -1.87
C THR A 85 -4.15 -0.53 -1.07
N THR A 86 -5.07 -1.21 -1.77
CA THR A 86 -6.02 -2.13 -1.15
C THR A 86 -5.67 -3.55 -1.53
N ILE A 87 -5.51 -4.39 -0.52
CA ILE A 87 -5.26 -5.82 -0.64
C ILE A 87 -6.55 -6.53 -0.25
N LYS A 88 -7.10 -7.28 -1.20
CA LYS A 88 -8.33 -8.07 -1.01
C LYS A 88 -7.92 -9.52 -0.81
N GLY A 89 -8.30 -10.06 0.35
CA GLY A 89 -8.35 -11.50 0.57
C GLY A 89 -9.78 -12.01 0.51
N ASP A 90 -9.98 -13.28 0.87
CA ASP A 90 -11.29 -13.94 0.72
C ASP A 90 -12.34 -13.31 1.64
N THR A 91 -11.99 -13.14 2.92
CA THR A 91 -12.86 -12.56 3.97
C THR A 91 -12.30 -11.27 4.57
N HIS A 92 -11.18 -10.77 4.05
CA HIS A 92 -10.44 -9.65 4.60
C HIS A 92 -10.17 -8.58 3.55
N ILE A 93 -10.30 -7.31 3.93
CA ILE A 93 -9.84 -6.17 3.13
C ILE A 93 -8.86 -5.36 3.97
N CYS A 94 -7.65 -5.17 3.45
CA CYS A 94 -6.61 -4.39 4.09
C CYS A 94 -6.24 -3.19 3.23
N THR A 95 -6.43 -1.98 3.78
CA THR A 95 -5.97 -0.76 3.13
C THR A 95 -4.65 -0.31 3.75
N VAL A 96 -3.60 -0.47 2.96
CA VAL A 96 -2.22 -0.16 3.34
C VAL A 96 -1.84 1.23 2.83
N ALA A 97 -1.28 2.06 3.71
CA ALA A 97 -0.58 3.27 3.34
C ALA A 97 0.93 3.00 3.20
N LEU A 98 1.45 3.40 2.05
CA LEU A 98 2.87 3.37 1.71
C LEU A 98 3.35 4.81 1.68
N SER A 99 4.10 5.20 2.71
CA SER A 99 4.66 6.54 2.85
C SER A 99 6.15 6.50 2.55
N SER A 100 6.62 7.53 1.85
CA SER A 100 8.00 7.68 1.40
C SER A 100 8.51 9.05 1.80
N SER A 101 9.74 9.10 2.29
CA SER A 101 10.49 10.34 2.48
C SER A 101 11.97 10.11 2.20
N VAL A 102 12.77 11.17 2.11
CA VAL A 102 14.21 11.11 1.94
C VAL A 102 14.88 11.83 3.11
N ALA A 103 15.84 11.16 3.72
CA ALA A 103 16.68 11.73 4.77
C ALA A 103 18.12 11.32 4.51
N ASN A 104 19.03 12.30 4.46
CA ASN A 104 20.46 12.06 4.19
C ASN A 104 20.71 11.20 2.95
N GLU A 105 20.04 11.50 1.83
CA GLU A 105 20.12 10.72 0.57
C GLU A 105 19.63 9.26 0.67
N ILE A 106 19.02 8.86 1.78
CA ILE A 106 18.42 7.54 1.98
C ILE A 106 16.90 7.67 1.91
N ARG A 107 16.27 6.86 1.06
CA ARG A 107 14.81 6.77 1.02
C ARG A 107 14.28 5.99 2.22
N LEU A 108 13.32 6.54 2.95
CA LEU A 108 12.62 5.88 4.04
C LEU A 108 11.23 5.48 3.53
N LEU A 109 10.96 4.18 3.49
CA LEU A 109 9.66 3.61 3.15
C LEU A 109 8.97 3.08 4.39
N ARG A 110 7.78 3.57 4.68
CA ARG A 110 6.93 3.09 5.77
C ARG A 110 5.70 2.40 5.21
N VAL A 111 5.49 1.17 5.65
CA VAL A 111 4.26 0.40 5.42
C VAL A 111 3.40 0.50 6.67
N SER A 112 2.17 0.98 6.56
CA SER A 112 1.26 1.19 7.69
C SER A 112 -0.18 0.86 7.33
N SER A 113 -1.00 0.49 8.33
CA SER A 113 -2.45 0.33 8.11
C SER A 113 -3.10 1.71 8.17
N THR A 114 -4.09 1.91 7.33
CA THR A 114 -5.05 3.00 7.53
C THR A 114 -6.32 2.44 8.18
N HIS A 115 -6.82 1.33 7.66
CA HIS A 115 -8.00 0.61 8.16
C HIS A 115 -7.81 -0.89 7.85
N VAL A 116 -8.28 -1.75 8.74
CA VAL A 116 -8.36 -3.20 8.54
C VAL A 116 -9.81 -3.61 8.78
N VAL A 117 -10.45 -4.24 7.79
CA VAL A 117 -11.85 -4.67 7.86
C VAL A 117 -11.91 -6.17 7.60
N SER A 118 -12.52 -6.92 8.51
CA SER A 118 -12.75 -8.37 8.40
C SER A 118 -14.23 -8.68 8.42
N ASN A 119 -14.67 -9.56 7.51
CA ASN A 119 -16.02 -10.09 7.53
C ASN A 119 -16.07 -11.42 8.28
N HIS A 120 -16.80 -11.44 9.39
CA HIS A 120 -17.02 -12.65 10.21
C HIS A 120 -18.41 -13.26 10.01
N MET A 121 -19.18 -12.78 9.04
CA MET A 121 -20.50 -13.31 8.70
C MET A 121 -20.38 -14.41 7.64
N THR A 122 -21.41 -15.25 7.54
CA THR A 122 -21.52 -16.29 6.50
C THR A 122 -22.01 -15.74 5.15
N MET A 123 -22.28 -14.45 5.07
CA MET A 123 -22.79 -13.76 3.87
C MET A 123 -21.78 -12.74 3.34
N GLN A 124 -21.78 -12.54 2.03
CA GLN A 124 -20.94 -11.55 1.36
C GLN A 124 -21.40 -10.13 1.76
N MET A 125 -20.45 -9.29 2.17
CA MET A 125 -20.70 -7.90 2.54
C MET A 125 -20.04 -6.95 1.54
N GLN A 126 -20.74 -5.87 1.18
CA GLN A 126 -20.21 -4.78 0.37
C GLN A 126 -20.01 -3.56 1.27
N VAL A 127 -18.80 -3.00 1.28
CA VAL A 127 -18.47 -1.79 2.03
C VAL A 127 -18.30 -0.65 1.04
N ILE A 128 -19.03 0.45 1.27
CA ILE A 128 -19.00 1.65 0.45
C ILE A 128 -18.67 2.82 1.35
N CYS A 129 -17.65 3.61 0.97
CA CYS A 129 -17.27 4.81 1.70
C CYS A 129 -17.86 6.03 0.98
N PHE A 130 -18.55 6.88 1.74
CA PHE A 130 -19.05 8.17 1.25
C PHE A 130 -18.26 9.31 1.89
N ALA A 131 -18.04 10.37 1.12
CA ALA A 131 -17.56 11.64 1.63
C ALA A 131 -18.69 12.67 1.45
N VAL A 132 -19.14 13.28 2.54
CA VAL A 132 -20.17 14.32 2.53
C VAL A 132 -19.53 15.63 2.98
N PRO A 133 -19.81 16.76 2.29
CA PRO A 133 -19.44 18.08 2.78
C PRO A 133 -20.06 18.36 4.15
N GLU A 134 -19.41 19.21 4.94
CA GLU A 134 -19.95 19.69 6.21
C GLU A 134 -21.21 20.53 5.96
N GLY A 135 -22.30 20.23 6.67
CA GLY A 135 -23.57 20.95 6.61
C GLY A 135 -24.79 20.05 6.84
N ASP A 136 -25.97 20.67 6.99
CA ASP A 136 -27.23 19.98 7.33
C ASP A 136 -28.04 19.55 6.09
N LYS A 137 -27.36 19.00 5.07
CA LYS A 137 -28.03 18.50 3.87
C LYS A 137 -28.23 16.99 3.95
N LEU A 138 -29.41 16.53 3.57
CA LEU A 138 -29.69 15.11 3.38
C LEU A 138 -29.08 14.65 2.04
N TYR A 139 -28.28 13.59 2.07
CA TYR A 139 -27.70 12.98 0.88
C TYR A 139 -28.31 11.59 0.66
N GLU A 140 -28.76 11.30 -0.56
CA GLU A 140 -29.22 9.97 -0.94
C GLU A 140 -28.05 9.11 -1.41
N ILE A 141 -28.08 7.83 -1.04
CA ILE A 141 -27.15 6.82 -1.56
C ILE A 141 -27.50 6.56 -3.05
N PRO A 142 -26.54 6.63 -3.98
CA PRO A 142 -26.77 6.29 -5.38
C PRO A 142 -27.42 4.92 -5.53
N ARG A 143 -28.45 4.82 -6.38
CA ARG A 143 -29.26 3.60 -6.52
C ARG A 143 -28.54 2.40 -7.15
N ASN A 144 -27.35 2.60 -7.74
CA ASN A 144 -26.61 1.60 -8.50
C ASN A 144 -25.15 1.47 -8.00
N ILE A 145 -24.96 0.99 -6.78
CA ILE A 145 -23.63 0.67 -6.22
C ILE A 145 -23.45 -0.84 -6.13
#